data_AF-A0A183MRQ3-F1
#
_entry.id   AF-A0A183MRQ3-F1
#
_cell.length_a   1.000
_cell.length_b   1.000
_cell.length_c   1.000
_cell.angle_alpha   90.00
_cell.angle_beta   90.00
_cell.angle_gamma   90.00
#
_symmetry.space_group_name_H-M   'P 1'
#
loop_
_entity.id
_entity.type
_entity.pdbx_description
1 polymer ?
#
loop_
_entity_poly.entity_id
_entity_poly.type
_entity_poly.pdbx_seq_one_letter_code
_entity_poly.pdbx_strand_id
1 'polypeptide(L)'
;MQEKTTSVTAASATVGFNIHKEKSKILRYNTACTNPITTDGEDLEDVKTCTYLGSIIDEHGVSGADVKAQIGKARASYLQLKNIWISKQLSTNTKVRIFNTNVKIALLYGAETWRTTKAIM
;
A
#
# COMPACT_ATOMS: atom_id res chain seq x y z
N MET A 1 4.10 14.23 17.38
CA MET A 1 4.62 13.01 16.71
C MET A 1 5.86 12.49 17.41
N GLN A 2 6.85 13.34 17.74
CA GLN A 2 8.06 12.94 18.47
C GLN A 2 7.79 12.13 19.76
N GLU A 3 6.86 12.58 20.60
CA GLU A 3 6.50 11.89 21.85
C GLU A 3 6.02 10.45 21.59
N LYS A 4 5.22 10.24 20.55
CA LYS A 4 4.73 8.91 20.18
C LYS A 4 5.86 8.02 19.67
N THR A 5 6.75 8.55 18.83
CA THR A 5 7.94 7.82 18.36
C THR A 5 8.82 7.41 19.54
N THR A 6 9.09 8.33 20.46
CA THR A 6 9.90 8.06 21.66
C THR A 6 9.26 6.98 22.54
N SER A 7 7.94 7.05 22.75
CA SER A 7 7.18 6.04 23.50
C SER A 7 7.25 4.66 22.85
N VAL A 8 7.08 4.58 21.52
CA VAL A 8 7.18 3.32 20.78
C VAL A 8 8.59 2.75 20.82
N THR A 9 9.63 3.59 20.69
CA THR A 9 11.03 3.15 20.82
C THR A 9 11.28 2.56 22.20
N ALA A 10 10.88 3.26 23.26
CA ALA A 10 11.05 2.79 24.63
C ALA A 10 10.30 1.47 24.88
N ALA A 11 9.03 1.37 24.46
CA ALA A 11 8.22 0.17 24.62
C ALA A 11 8.73 -1.01 23.78
N SER A 12 9.36 -0.76 22.63
CA SER A 12 9.99 -1.80 21.82
C SER A 12 11.25 -2.33 22.52
N ALA A 13 12.06 -1.43 23.09
CA ALA A 13 13.29 -1.80 23.77
C ALA A 13 13.04 -2.67 25.01
N THR A 14 11.94 -2.44 25.76
CA THR A 14 11.61 -3.27 26.93
C THR A 14 11.33 -4.74 26.60
N VAL A 15 10.92 -5.02 25.36
CA VAL A 15 10.69 -6.39 24.84
C VAL A 15 11.82 -6.88 23.95
N GLY A 16 12.94 -6.15 23.87
CA GLY A 16 14.13 -6.52 23.10
C GLY A 16 14.06 -6.21 21.61
N PHE A 17 13.10 -5.41 21.16
CA PHE A 17 13.00 -4.94 19.77
C PHE A 17 13.63 -3.56 19.59
N ASN A 18 14.28 -3.36 18.45
CA ASN A 18 14.85 -2.07 18.03
C ASN A 18 14.14 -1.56 16.78
N ILE A 19 13.93 -0.25 16.70
CA ILE A 19 13.36 0.38 15.51
C ILE A 19 14.43 0.43 14.41
N HIS A 20 14.12 -0.13 13.25
CA HIS A 20 15.01 -0.08 12.10
C HIS A 20 14.90 1.29 11.43
N LYS A 21 15.85 2.19 11.72
CA LYS A 21 15.82 3.60 11.31
C LYS A 21 15.70 3.77 9.79
N GLU A 22 16.53 3.09 9.00
CA GLU A 22 16.50 3.23 7.53
C GLU A 22 15.19 2.77 6.87
N LYS A 23 14.45 1.87 7.53
CA LYS A 23 13.15 1.38 7.03
C LYS A 23 11.99 2.22 7.57
N SER A 24 12.24 3.03 8.59
CA SER A 24 11.24 3.85 9.25
C SER A 24 11.21 5.22 8.59
N LYS A 25 10.06 5.55 8.00
CA LYS A 25 9.88 6.78 7.23
C LYS A 25 8.68 7.55 7.77
N ILE A 26 8.74 8.87 7.71
CA ILE A 26 7.66 9.76 8.10
C ILE A 26 6.87 10.10 6.84
N LEU A 27 5.59 9.76 6.83
CA LEU A 27 4.64 10.30 5.86
C LEU A 27 3.76 11.32 6.57
N ARG A 28 3.87 12.59 6.20
CA ARG A 28 3.04 13.65 6.78
C ARG A 28 1.75 13.78 5.99
N TYR A 29 0.64 13.83 6.72
CA TYR A 29 -0.70 13.94 6.14
C TYR A 29 -1.44 15.10 6.80
N ASN A 30 -1.99 16.02 5.98
CA ASN A 30 -2.79 17.17 6.43
C ASN A 30 -2.15 18.02 7.55
N THR A 31 -0.82 18.12 7.59
CA THR A 31 -0.13 18.90 8.62
C THR A 31 0.95 19.78 8.01
N ALA A 32 1.03 21.02 8.49
CA ALA A 32 2.09 21.97 8.13
C ALA A 32 3.32 21.82 9.04
N CYS A 33 3.26 20.96 10.06
CA CYS A 33 4.40 20.69 10.93
C CYS A 33 5.50 20.03 10.09
N THR A 34 6.71 20.59 10.12
CA THR A 34 7.92 20.06 9.45
C THR A 34 9.03 19.71 10.44
N ASN A 35 8.75 19.78 11.75
CA ASN A 35 9.75 19.48 12.78
C ASN A 35 10.31 18.07 12.58
N PRO A 36 11.64 17.88 12.59
CA PRO A 36 12.26 16.58 12.41
C PRO A 36 11.81 15.63 13.51
N ILE A 37 11.68 14.34 13.16
CA ILE A 37 11.41 13.29 14.13
C ILE A 37 12.68 12.46 14.25
N THR A 38 13.23 12.39 15.46
CA THR A 38 14.47 11.67 15.73
C THR A 38 14.22 10.34 16.43
N THR A 39 15.03 9.34 16.11
CA THR A 39 15.15 8.09 16.86
C THR A 39 16.62 7.83 17.15
N ASP A 40 16.97 7.67 18.44
CA ASP A 40 18.35 7.53 18.92
C ASP A 40 19.31 8.61 18.37
N GLY A 41 18.83 9.85 18.28
CA GLY A 41 19.62 11.00 17.82
C GLY A 41 19.75 11.16 16.30
N GLU A 42 19.18 10.26 15.49
CA GLU A 42 19.15 10.36 14.03
C GLU A 42 17.77 10.78 13.52
N ASP A 43 17.73 11.68 12.54
CA ASP A 43 16.51 12.11 11.87
C ASP A 43 15.94 10.99 10.97
N LEU A 44 14.64 10.73 11.07
CA LEU A 44 13.94 9.84 10.15
C LEU A 44 13.62 10.56 8.83
N GLU A 45 13.69 9.83 7.72
CA GLU A 45 13.39 10.37 6.38
C GLU A 45 11.92 10.77 6.24
N ASP A 46 11.67 12.03 5.88
CA ASP A 46 10.36 12.50 5.42
C ASP A 46 10.13 12.12 3.95
N VAL A 47 9.07 11.35 3.69
CA VAL A 47 8.70 10.90 2.35
C VAL A 47 7.31 11.38 1.94
N LYS A 48 7.13 11.61 0.65
CA LYS A 48 5.83 11.96 0.05
C LYS A 48 4.95 10.75 -0.24
N THR A 49 5.56 9.59 -0.39
CA THR A 49 4.85 8.33 -0.60
C THR A 49 5.52 7.21 0.19
N CYS A 50 4.71 6.28 0.71
CA CYS A 50 5.20 5.05 1.31
C CYS A 50 4.40 3.86 0.78
N THR A 51 5.02 2.68 0.80
CA THR A 51 4.33 1.43 0.47
C THR A 51 4.02 0.69 1.75
N TYR A 52 2.73 0.54 2.06
CA TYR A 52 2.26 -0.22 3.21
C TYR A 52 1.48 -1.44 2.72
N LEU A 53 1.97 -2.64 3.05
CA LEU A 53 1.37 -3.93 2.67
C LEU A 53 1.07 -4.07 1.16
N GLY A 54 1.84 -3.38 0.31
CA GLY A 54 1.66 -3.38 -1.14
C GLY A 54 0.72 -2.30 -1.67
N SER A 55 0.11 -1.51 -0.79
CA SER A 55 -0.65 -0.30 -1.13
C SER A 55 0.25 0.93 -1.08
N ILE A 56 0.13 1.81 -2.07
CA ILE A 56 0.84 3.10 -2.10
C ILE A 56 0.01 4.15 -1.35
N ILE A 57 0.57 4.70 -0.28
CA ILE A 57 -0.02 5.80 0.48
C ILE A 57 0.76 7.06 0.13
N ASP A 58 0.03 8.11 -0.23
CA ASP A 58 0.55 9.42 -0.61
C ASP A 58 0.23 10.48 0.47
N GLU A 59 1.02 11.56 0.51
CA GLU A 59 0.86 12.70 1.41
C GLU A 59 -0.50 13.41 1.29
N HIS A 60 -1.18 13.31 0.14
CA HIS A 60 -2.53 13.84 -0.06
C HIS A 60 -3.61 12.80 0.27
N GLY A 61 -3.23 11.57 0.63
CA GLY A 61 -4.15 10.47 0.91
C GLY A 61 -4.96 10.05 -0.32
N VAL A 62 -4.48 10.38 -1.52
CA VAL A 62 -5.15 10.08 -2.78
C VAL A 62 -4.75 8.68 -3.22
N SER A 63 -5.73 7.77 -3.26
CA SER A 63 -5.57 6.37 -3.67
C SER A 63 -5.22 6.20 -5.16
N GLY A 64 -5.18 7.28 -5.95
CA GLY A 64 -5.00 7.23 -7.40
C GLY A 64 -3.72 6.53 -7.85
N ALA A 65 -2.59 6.75 -7.15
CA ALA A 65 -1.33 6.08 -7.45
C ALA A 65 -1.43 4.56 -7.20
N ASP A 66 -2.06 4.17 -6.10
CA ASP A 66 -2.26 2.77 -5.74
C ASP A 66 -3.22 2.05 -6.69
N VAL A 67 -4.38 2.68 -6.98
CA VAL A 67 -5.36 2.18 -7.95
C VAL A 67 -4.69 1.94 -9.31
N LYS A 68 -3.85 2.87 -9.77
CA LYS A 68 -3.11 2.73 -11.03
C LYS A 68 -2.14 1.55 -10.98
N ALA A 69 -1.43 1.36 -9.87
CA ALA A 69 -0.52 0.23 -9.69
C ALA A 69 -1.27 -1.13 -9.68
N GLN A 70 -2.41 -1.23 -8.97
CA GLN A 70 -3.21 -2.46 -8.94
C GLN A 70 -3.85 -2.79 -10.29
N ILE A 71 -4.31 -1.77 -11.04
CA ILE A 71 -4.77 -1.96 -12.43
C ILE A 71 -3.64 -2.53 -13.30
N GLY A 72 -2.40 -2.04 -13.14
CA GLY A 72 -1.23 -2.57 -13.83
C GLY A 72 -1.01 -4.06 -13.52
N LYS A 73 -1.04 -4.45 -12.24
CA LYS A 73 -0.90 -5.85 -11.80
C LYS A 73 -2.01 -6.76 -12.33
N ALA A 74 -3.26 -6.29 -12.29
CA ALA A 74 -4.40 -7.03 -12.81
C ALA A 74 -4.28 -7.26 -14.32
N ARG A 75 -3.86 -6.23 -15.09
CA ARG A 75 -3.59 -6.35 -16.53
C ARG A 75 -2.47 -7.35 -16.82
N ALA A 76 -1.36 -7.29 -16.08
CA ALA A 76 -0.27 -8.23 -16.23
C ALA A 76 -0.72 -9.68 -15.96
N SER A 77 -1.49 -9.89 -14.88
CA SER A 77 -2.05 -11.20 -14.53
C SER A 77 -3.00 -11.73 -15.61
N TYR A 78 -3.87 -10.87 -16.14
CA TYR A 78 -4.74 -11.23 -17.25
C TYR A 78 -3.95 -11.63 -18.50
N LEU A 79 -2.89 -10.90 -18.84
CA LEU A 79 -2.04 -11.20 -20.00
C LEU A 79 -1.27 -12.51 -19.83
N GLN A 80 -0.77 -12.81 -18.64
CA GLN A 80 -0.09 -14.09 -18.36
C GLN A 80 -1.02 -15.29 -18.58
N LEU A 81 -2.33 -15.14 -18.34
CA LEU A 81 -3.34 -16.19 -18.52
C LEU A 81 -3.92 -16.23 -19.94
N LYS A 82 -3.28 -15.59 -20.94
CA LYS A 82 -3.72 -15.54 -22.34
C LYS A 82 -4.15 -16.90 -22.91
N ASN A 83 -3.39 -17.96 -22.63
CA ASN A 83 -3.67 -19.29 -23.14
C ASN A 83 -4.99 -19.87 -22.58
N ILE A 84 -5.35 -19.53 -21.34
CA ILE A 84 -6.62 -19.93 -20.71
C ILE A 84 -7.78 -19.23 -21.43
N TRP A 85 -7.63 -17.96 -21.77
CA TRP A 85 -8.67 -17.19 -22.45
C TRP A 85 -8.95 -17.72 -23.86
N ILE A 86 -7.89 -18.08 -24.59
CA ILE A 86 -7.97 -18.60 -25.96
C ILE A 86 -8.47 -20.06 -26.00
N SER A 87 -8.24 -20.85 -24.95
CA SER A 87 -8.60 -22.27 -24.93
C SER A 87 -10.10 -22.49 -25.13
N LYS A 88 -10.47 -23.31 -26.12
CA LYS A 88 -11.86 -23.76 -26.33
C LYS A 88 -12.26 -24.94 -25.43
N GLN A 89 -11.29 -25.63 -24.82
CA GLN A 89 -11.54 -26.78 -23.96
C GLN A 89 -12.12 -26.38 -22.60
N LEU A 90 -11.85 -25.15 -22.15
CA LEU A 90 -12.33 -24.65 -20.88
C LEU A 90 -13.71 -23.99 -21.03
N SER A 91 -14.66 -24.40 -20.19
CA SER A 91 -15.96 -23.77 -20.12
C SER A 91 -15.87 -22.30 -19.70
N THR A 92 -16.86 -21.50 -20.10
CA THR A 92 -16.98 -20.10 -19.69
C THR A 92 -17.00 -19.96 -18.17
N ASN A 93 -17.72 -20.84 -17.46
CA ASN A 93 -17.78 -20.83 -16.00
C ASN A 93 -16.41 -21.03 -15.35
N THR A 94 -15.60 -21.96 -15.89
CA THR A 94 -14.24 -22.20 -15.40
C THR A 94 -13.35 -20.97 -15.61
N LYS A 95 -13.42 -20.32 -16.78
CA LYS A 95 -12.66 -19.10 -17.08
C LYS A 95 -13.06 -17.93 -16.16
N VAL A 96 -14.35 -17.74 -15.91
CA VAL A 96 -14.85 -16.74 -14.96
C VAL A 96 -14.32 -17.00 -13.55
N ARG A 97 -14.31 -18.26 -13.10
CA ARG A 97 -13.75 -18.62 -11.79
C ARG A 97 -12.27 -18.26 -11.69
N ILE A 98 -11.48 -18.58 -12.74
CA ILE A 98 -10.05 -18.25 -12.81
C ILE A 98 -9.83 -16.73 -12.80
N PHE A 99 -10.65 -15.97 -13.54
CA PHE A 99 -10.60 -14.51 -13.52
C PHE A 99 -10.86 -13.96 -12.10
N ASN A 100 -11.91 -14.44 -11.44
CA ASN A 100 -12.28 -14.00 -10.10
C ASN A 100 -11.21 -14.32 -9.05
N THR A 101 -10.49 -15.42 -9.19
CA THR A 101 -9.46 -15.81 -8.21
C THR A 101 -8.10 -15.18 -8.48
N ASN A 102 -7.73 -14.90 -9.74
CA ASN A 102 -6.38 -14.43 -10.08
C ASN A 102 -6.37 -12.93 -10.41
N VAL A 103 -7.25 -12.50 -11.30
CA VAL A 103 -7.24 -11.12 -11.82
C VAL A 103 -7.99 -10.18 -10.89
N LYS A 104 -9.18 -10.59 -10.42
CA LYS A 104 -10.00 -9.76 -9.54
C LYS A 104 -9.36 -9.55 -8.16
N ILE A 105 -8.69 -10.57 -7.62
CA ILE A 105 -7.93 -10.43 -6.37
C ILE A 105 -6.78 -9.44 -6.56
N ALA A 106 -5.99 -9.56 -7.63
CA ALA A 106 -4.90 -8.62 -7.90
C ALA A 106 -5.38 -7.17 -8.09
N LEU A 107 -6.61 -6.96 -8.56
CA LEU A 107 -7.20 -5.63 -8.71
C LEU A 107 -7.70 -5.06 -7.38
N LEU A 108 -8.30 -5.89 -6.53
CA LEU A 108 -9.00 -5.46 -5.31
C LEU A 108 -8.14 -5.56 -4.05
N TYR A 109 -6.96 -6.16 -4.14
CA TYR A 109 -6.05 -6.25 -3.01
C TYR A 109 -5.63 -4.85 -2.55
N GLY A 110 -5.85 -4.55 -1.27
CA GLY A 110 -5.60 -3.22 -0.69
C GLY A 110 -6.72 -2.19 -0.92
N ALA A 111 -7.81 -2.54 -1.62
CA ALA A 111 -8.91 -1.62 -1.89
C ALA A 111 -9.69 -1.17 -0.64
N GLU A 112 -9.59 -1.91 0.46
CA GLU A 112 -10.10 -1.51 1.78
C GLU A 112 -9.47 -0.21 2.30
N THR A 113 -8.27 0.13 1.83
CA THR A 113 -7.57 1.37 2.17
C THR A 113 -7.86 2.50 1.19
N TRP A 114 -8.59 2.22 0.11
CA TRP A 114 -8.98 3.25 -0.86
C TRP A 114 -10.08 4.13 -0.28
N ARG A 115 -9.83 5.43 -0.26
CA ARG A 115 -10.90 6.38 0.01
C ARG A 115 -11.90 6.38 -1.15
N THR A 116 -13.17 6.20 -0.81
CA THR A 116 -14.27 6.59 -1.69
C THR A 116 -14.26 8.10 -1.82
N THR A 117 -13.79 8.63 -2.94
CA THR A 117 -14.02 10.03 -3.28
C THR A 117 -15.53 10.21 -3.42
N LYS A 118 -16.18 10.80 -2.41
CA LYS A 118 -17.52 11.36 -2.63
C LYS A 118 -17.35 12.35 -3.77
N ALA A 119 -17.95 12.06 -4.91
CA ALA A 119 -18.16 13.09 -5.91
C ALA A 119 -18.86 14.25 -5.19
N ILE A 120 -18.22 15.40 -5.15
CA ILE A 120 -18.88 16.65 -4.76
C ILE A 120 -19.95 16.85 -5.83
N MET A 121 -21.20 16.64 -5.43
CA MET A 121 -22.38 17.08 -6.17
C MET A 121 -22.55 18.58 -5.99
#